data_AF-A0A938SJB8-F1
#
_entry.id   AF-A0A938SJB8-F1
#
_cell.length_a   1.000
_cell.length_b   1.000
_cell.length_c   1.000
_cell.angle_alpha   90.00
_cell.angle_beta   90.00
_cell.angle_gamma   90.00
#
_symmetry.space_group_name_H-M   'P 1'
#
loop_
_entity.id
_entity.type
_entity.pdbx_description
1 polymer ?
#
loop_
_entity_poly.entity_id
_entity_poly.type
_entity_poly.pdbx_seq_one_letter_code
_entity_poly.pdbx_strand_id
1 'polypeptide(L)'
;MPGFVKDFIWSLSFLTVIPVDPKGRIAPSRMGVIMFWFPVVGLLIGLILVGVNRLATLALPLALTDALIVAFYVALTGALHADGFADTLDGVFGGNSPERRLEIMRDSRIGSYGAIGIGCLLGVKYAGVHVIPAGAWLTPDALNKPAALLLMPALGRWAQTLATG
;
A
#
# COMPACT_ATOMS: atom_id res chain seq x y z
N MET A 1 8.61 19.11 -19.36
CA MET A 1 8.32 17.71 -19.05
C MET A 1 6.98 17.32 -19.66
N PRO A 2 6.88 16.22 -20.42
CA PRO A 2 5.62 15.75 -21.01
C PRO A 2 4.54 15.51 -19.95
N GLY A 3 3.27 15.70 -20.29
CA GLY A 3 2.14 15.54 -19.36
C GLY A 3 2.09 14.16 -18.69
N PHE A 4 2.28 13.11 -19.49
CA PHE A 4 2.36 11.72 -19.03
C PHE A 4 3.44 11.50 -17.94
N VAL A 5 4.62 12.12 -18.09
CA VAL A 5 5.70 12.02 -17.11
C VAL A 5 5.37 12.78 -15.82
N LYS A 6 4.66 13.92 -15.91
CA LYS A 6 4.15 14.65 -14.72
C LYS A 6 3.16 13.81 -13.93
N ASP A 7 2.21 13.18 -14.63
CA ASP A 7 1.18 12.35 -13.99
C ASP A 7 1.78 11.12 -13.31
N PHE A 8 2.78 10.50 -13.93
CA PHE A 8 3.53 9.41 -13.32
C PHE A 8 4.26 9.86 -12.04
N ILE A 9 5.01 10.96 -12.10
CA ILE A 9 5.76 11.46 -10.94
C ILE A 9 4.82 11.86 -9.81
N TRP A 10 3.70 12.51 -10.14
CA TRP A 10 2.69 12.85 -9.14
C TRP A 10 2.09 11.60 -8.48
N SER A 11 1.74 10.58 -9.27
CA SER A 11 1.22 9.31 -8.76
C SER A 11 2.23 8.62 -7.84
N LEU A 12 3.51 8.67 -8.19
CA LEU A 12 4.59 8.13 -7.38
C LEU A 12 4.74 8.89 -6.06
N SER A 13 4.68 10.22 -6.06
CA SER A 13 4.72 11.04 -4.84
C SER A 13 3.45 10.90 -3.98
N PHE A 14 2.30 10.62 -4.59
CA PHE A 14 1.05 10.44 -3.87
C PHE A 14 0.98 9.07 -3.17
N LEU A 15 1.44 8.02 -3.86
CA LEU A 15 1.33 6.64 -3.38
C LEU A 15 2.56 6.17 -2.57
N THR A 16 3.63 6.96 -2.52
CA THR A 16 4.87 6.61 -1.81
C THR A 16 5.50 7.83 -1.13
N VAL A 17 6.35 7.59 -0.13
CA VAL A 17 7.16 8.63 0.53
C VAL A 17 8.43 8.99 -0.25
N ILE A 18 8.65 8.42 -1.45
CA ILE A 18 9.84 8.70 -2.24
C ILE A 18 9.82 10.17 -2.68
N PRO A 19 10.87 10.97 -2.38
CA PRO A 19 10.87 12.42 -2.58
C PRO A 19 11.14 12.79 -4.05
N VAL A 20 10.26 12.37 -4.96
CA VAL A 20 10.34 12.71 -6.40
C VAL A 20 9.75 14.08 -6.72
N ASP A 21 8.89 14.61 -5.83
CA ASP A 21 8.41 16.00 -5.86
C ASP A 21 8.30 16.56 -4.42
N PRO A 22 9.42 16.78 -3.72
CA PRO A 22 9.42 17.15 -2.31
C PRO A 22 8.82 18.54 -2.04
N LYS A 23 8.65 19.36 -3.10
CA LYS A 23 8.06 20.70 -3.00
C LYS A 23 6.60 20.74 -3.48
N GLY A 24 6.02 19.59 -3.86
CA GLY A 24 4.63 19.49 -4.34
C GLY A 24 4.32 20.41 -5.52
N ARG A 25 5.30 20.64 -6.41
CA ARG A 25 5.18 21.61 -7.51
C ARG A 25 4.50 21.02 -8.74
N ILE A 26 4.41 19.70 -8.83
CA ILE A 26 3.80 19.01 -9.95
C ILE A 26 2.31 18.91 -9.65
N ALA A 27 1.51 19.63 -10.42
CA ALA A 27 0.06 19.43 -10.44
C ALA A 27 -0.27 18.33 -11.45
N PRO A 28 -1.21 17.45 -11.14
CA PRO A 28 -1.53 16.36 -12.03
C PRO A 28 -2.62 16.77 -13.03
N SER A 29 -2.74 16.06 -14.16
CA SER A 29 -3.56 16.51 -15.29
C SER A 29 -5.07 16.34 -15.07
N ARG A 30 -5.55 15.10 -15.05
CA ARG A 30 -6.95 14.70 -14.81
C ARG A 30 -6.97 13.39 -14.03
N MET A 31 -7.89 13.26 -13.08
CA MET A 31 -7.97 12.09 -12.20
C MET A 31 -7.98 10.76 -12.96
N GLY A 32 -8.78 10.65 -14.03
CA GLY A 32 -8.83 9.43 -14.86
C GLY A 32 -7.51 9.05 -15.52
N VAL A 33 -6.68 10.02 -15.91
CA VAL A 33 -5.36 9.77 -16.53
C VAL A 33 -4.34 9.35 -15.47
N ILE A 34 -4.43 9.91 -14.27
CA ILE A 34 -3.53 9.62 -13.15
C ILE A 34 -3.81 8.22 -12.60
N MET A 35 -5.08 7.82 -12.50
CA MET A 35 -5.49 6.49 -12.03
C MET A 35 -4.88 5.35 -12.85
N PHE A 36 -4.67 5.54 -14.16
CA PHE A 36 -3.94 4.57 -15.00
C PHE A 36 -2.54 4.24 -14.46
N TRP A 37 -1.89 5.19 -13.78
CA TRP A 37 -0.56 5.01 -13.24
C TRP A 37 -0.51 4.28 -11.91
N PHE A 38 -1.63 4.14 -11.20
CA PHE A 38 -1.65 3.54 -9.87
C PHE A 38 -1.19 2.07 -9.89
N PRO A 39 -1.66 1.20 -10.81
CA PRO A 39 -1.14 -0.15 -10.93
C PRO A 39 0.35 -0.18 -11.30
N VAL A 40 0.82 0.74 -12.15
CA VAL A 40 2.23 0.84 -12.55
C VAL A 40 3.12 1.20 -11.36
N VAL A 41 2.71 2.19 -10.56
CA VAL A 41 3.39 2.52 -9.30
C VAL A 41 3.34 1.33 -8.33
N GLY A 42 2.24 0.57 -8.31
CA GLY A 42 2.14 -0.67 -7.56
C GLY A 42 3.16 -1.73 -7.98
N LEU A 43 3.40 -1.92 -9.28
CA LEU A 43 4.45 -2.81 -9.77
C LEU A 43 5.85 -2.34 -9.36
N LEU A 44 6.10 -1.04 -9.37
CA LEU A 44 7.38 -0.48 -8.90
C LEU A 44 7.60 -0.73 -7.41
N ILE A 45 6.57 -0.51 -6.59
CA ILE A 45 6.61 -0.85 -5.16
C ILE A 45 6.86 -2.35 -4.99
N GLY A 46 6.16 -3.20 -5.73
CA GLY A 46 6.34 -4.63 -5.69
C GLY A 46 7.77 -5.07 -6.06
N LEU A 47 8.36 -4.45 -7.08
CA LEU A 47 9.75 -4.70 -7.46
C LEU A 47 10.73 -4.35 -6.33
N ILE A 48 10.51 -3.22 -5.65
CA ILE A 48 11.29 -2.84 -4.47
C ILE A 48 11.13 -3.88 -3.36
N LEU A 49 9.90 -4.31 -3.07
CA LEU A 49 9.64 -5.33 -2.04
C LEU A 49 10.34 -6.66 -2.34
N VAL A 50 10.36 -7.10 -3.60
CA VAL A 50 11.10 -8.30 -3.98
C VAL A 50 12.61 -8.14 -3.76
N GLY A 51 13.17 -6.97 -4.12
CA GLY A 51 14.56 -6.65 -3.85
C GLY A 51 14.89 -6.68 -2.35
N VAL A 52 14.08 -6.02 -1.53
CA VAL A 52 14.23 -6.01 -0.06
C VAL A 52 14.11 -7.41 0.51
N ASN A 53 13.14 -8.21 0.04
CA ASN A 53 12.95 -9.58 0.51
C ASN A 53 14.18 -10.43 0.20
N ARG A 54 14.69 -10.36 -1.04
CA ARG A 54 15.89 -11.11 -1.44
C ARG A 54 17.10 -10.73 -0.59
N LEU A 55 17.37 -9.45 -0.39
CA LEU A 55 18.48 -8.99 0.43
C LEU A 55 18.33 -9.39 1.90
N ALA A 56 17.14 -9.24 2.47
CA ALA A 56 16.87 -9.58 3.87
C ALA A 56 17.00 -11.09 4.13
N THR A 57 16.55 -11.95 3.21
CA THR A 57 16.69 -13.41 3.35
C THR A 57 18.13 -13.91 3.36
N LEU A 58 19.12 -13.09 2.94
CA LEU A 58 20.54 -13.45 3.04
C LEU A 58 21.06 -13.39 4.48
N ALA A 59 20.43 -12.61 5.35
CA ALA A 59 20.93 -12.30 6.69
C ALA A 59 19.93 -12.61 7.81
N LEU A 60 18.63 -12.70 7.52
CA LEU A 60 17.57 -12.78 8.52
C LEU A 60 16.72 -14.05 8.36
N PRO A 61 16.20 -14.61 9.47
CA PRO A 61 15.19 -15.66 9.42
C PRO A 61 13.94 -15.23 8.63
N LEU A 62 13.24 -16.22 8.06
CA LEU A 62 12.08 -15.99 7.20
C LEU A 62 10.98 -15.17 7.89
N ALA A 63 10.62 -15.55 9.12
CA ALA A 63 9.58 -14.86 9.90
C ALA A 63 9.91 -13.37 10.12
N LEU A 64 11.17 -13.05 10.48
CA LEU A 64 11.60 -11.67 10.67
C LEU A 64 11.62 -10.91 9.35
N THR A 65 12.07 -11.54 8.27
CA THR A 65 12.06 -10.95 6.93
C THR A 65 10.63 -10.57 6.51
N ASP A 66 9.66 -11.46 6.71
CA ASP A 66 8.27 -11.22 6.32
C ASP A 66 7.62 -10.09 7.13
N ALA A 67 7.92 -10.01 8.44
CA ALA A 67 7.48 -8.91 9.29
C ALA A 67 8.07 -7.56 8.82
N LEU A 68 9.37 -7.54 8.51
CA LEU A 68 10.04 -6.34 7.99
C LEU A 68 9.51 -5.94 6.61
N ILE A 69 9.11 -6.89 5.76
CA ILE A 69 8.49 -6.58 4.47
C ILE A 69 7.16 -5.86 4.66
N VAL A 70 6.31 -6.31 5.59
CA VAL A 70 5.04 -5.63 5.89
C VAL A 70 5.29 -4.23 6.45
N ALA A 71 6.21 -4.10 7.41
CA ALA A 71 6.56 -2.81 8.00
C ALA A 71 7.14 -1.84 6.95
N PHE A 72 8.07 -2.31 6.12
CA PHE A 72 8.67 -1.54 5.05
C PHE A 72 7.65 -1.13 4.00
N TYR A 73 6.71 -2.02 3.62
CA TYR A 73 5.63 -1.67 2.70
C TYR A 73 4.77 -0.52 3.25
N VAL A 74 4.37 -0.59 4.53
CA VAL A 74 3.58 0.48 5.18
C VAL A 74 4.38 1.80 5.20
N ALA A 75 5.65 1.75 5.58
CA ALA A 75 6.51 2.93 5.62
C ALA A 75 6.72 3.55 4.23
N LEU A 76 6.99 2.71 3.22
CA LEU A 76 7.19 3.13 1.84
C LEU A 76 5.96 3.84 1.26
N THR A 77 4.75 3.41 1.64
CA THR A 77 3.50 4.02 1.21
C THR A 77 3.03 5.17 2.11
N GLY A 78 3.81 5.54 3.13
CA GLY A 78 3.45 6.58 4.09
C GLY A 78 2.19 6.24 4.91
N ALA A 79 1.90 4.94 5.06
CA ALA A 79 0.70 4.42 5.72
C ALA A 79 -0.66 4.91 5.17
N LEU A 80 -0.72 5.57 4.00
CA LEU A 80 -1.93 6.18 3.43
C LEU A 80 -3.16 5.23 3.45
N HIS A 81 -2.98 3.98 3.04
CA HIS A 81 -4.06 2.98 3.04
C HIS A 81 -4.44 2.49 4.43
N ALA A 82 -3.47 2.41 5.35
CA ALA A 82 -3.71 1.96 6.71
C ALA A 82 -4.44 3.04 7.53
N ASP A 83 -4.10 4.31 7.27
CA ASP A 83 -4.75 5.50 7.84
C ASP A 83 -6.23 5.57 7.42
N GLY A 84 -6.51 5.58 6.12
CA GLY A 84 -7.90 5.60 5.63
C GLY A 84 -8.73 4.38 6.06
N PHE A 85 -8.09 3.22 6.29
CA PHE A 85 -8.75 2.06 6.88
C PHE A 85 -9.12 2.30 8.35
N ALA A 86 -8.20 2.86 9.15
CA ALA A 86 -8.47 3.21 10.54
C ALA A 86 -9.57 4.26 10.67
N ASP A 87 -9.50 5.34 9.89
CA ASP A 87 -10.52 6.40 9.86
C ASP A 87 -11.89 5.84 9.51
N THR A 88 -11.94 4.90 8.56
CA THR A 88 -13.17 4.24 8.16
C THR A 88 -13.74 3.40 9.29
N LEU A 89 -12.92 2.64 10.01
CA LEU A 89 -13.39 1.84 11.15
C LEU A 89 -13.86 2.73 12.29
N ASP A 90 -13.09 3.75 12.67
CA ASP A 90 -13.47 4.67 13.74
C ASP A 90 -14.73 5.46 13.39
N GLY A 91 -14.85 5.95 12.15
CA GLY A 91 -16.06 6.59 11.67
C GLY A 91 -17.25 5.65 11.69
N VAL A 92 -17.18 4.50 11.01
CA VAL A 92 -18.32 3.57 10.85
C VAL A 92 -18.81 3.01 12.18
N PHE A 93 -17.90 2.62 13.07
CA PHE A 93 -18.24 1.96 14.33
C PHE A 93 -18.35 2.91 15.52
N GLY A 94 -17.71 4.09 15.46
CA GLY A 94 -17.77 5.11 16.52
C GLY A 94 -18.88 6.16 16.35
N GLY A 95 -19.43 6.32 15.13
CA GLY A 95 -20.49 7.30 14.84
C GLY A 95 -21.85 6.67 14.53
N ASN A 96 -22.91 7.25 15.09
CA ASN A 96 -24.30 6.80 14.94
C ASN A 96 -25.13 7.60 13.91
N SER A 97 -24.61 8.72 13.40
CA SER A 97 -25.18 9.47 12.28
C SER A 97 -24.09 9.76 11.23
N PRO A 98 -24.44 9.93 9.94
CA PRO A 98 -23.46 10.26 8.89
C PRO A 98 -22.57 11.45 9.23
N GLU A 99 -23.11 12.50 9.84
CA GLU A 99 -22.40 13.71 10.24
C GLU A 99 -21.35 13.39 11.29
N ARG A 100 -21.71 12.60 12.30
CA ARG A 100 -20.77 12.19 13.36
C ARG A 100 -19.66 11.29 12.84
N ARG A 101 -19.97 10.37 11.91
CA ARG A 101 -18.95 9.50 11.27
C ARG A 101 -17.91 10.33 10.52
N LEU A 102 -18.37 11.32 9.75
CA LEU A 102 -17.49 12.22 9.00
C LEU A 102 -16.67 13.13 9.92
N GLU A 103 -17.24 13.56 11.04
CA GLU A 103 -16.50 14.31 12.07
C GLU A 103 -15.36 13.45 12.66
N ILE A 104 -15.64 12.18 12.99
CA ILE A 104 -14.63 11.25 13.51
C ILE A 104 -13.52 11.01 12.47
N MET A 105 -13.88 10.76 11.20
CA MET A 105 -12.90 10.56 10.11
C MET A 105 -12.00 11.78 9.84
N ARG A 106 -12.40 12.98 10.29
CA ARG A 106 -11.60 14.22 10.15
C ARG A 106 -10.74 14.49 11.37
N ASP A 107 -10.94 13.76 12.46
CA ASP A 107 -10.13 13.84 13.65
C ASP A 107 -8.81 13.09 13.42
N SER A 108 -7.68 13.76 13.62
CA SER A 108 -6.35 13.14 13.48
C SER A 108 -6.04 12.08 14.54
N ARG A 109 -6.87 11.94 15.59
CA ARG A 109 -6.68 10.98 16.67
C ARG A 109 -7.23 9.62 16.28
N ILE A 110 -6.40 8.58 16.43
CA ILE A 110 -6.82 7.20 16.28
C ILE A 110 -7.78 6.79 17.41
N GLY A 111 -8.89 6.14 17.06
CA GLY A 111 -9.82 5.52 17.99
C GLY A 111 -9.53 4.04 18.21
N SER A 112 -10.26 3.43 19.15
CA SER A 112 -10.07 2.02 19.51
C SER A 112 -10.39 1.07 18.35
N TYR A 113 -11.39 1.40 17.51
CA TYR A 113 -11.77 0.57 16.36
C TYR A 113 -10.70 0.62 15.27
N GLY A 114 -10.15 1.80 14.99
CA GLY A 114 -9.04 1.99 14.07
C GLY A 114 -7.78 1.26 14.54
N ALA A 115 -7.43 1.36 15.84
CA ALA A 115 -6.27 0.69 16.41
C ALA A 115 -6.37 -0.85 16.33
N ILE A 116 -7.52 -1.41 16.75
CA ILE A 116 -7.77 -2.87 16.65
C ILE A 116 -7.75 -3.30 15.18
N GLY A 117 -8.39 -2.53 14.31
CA GLY A 117 -8.42 -2.75 12.88
C GLY A 117 -7.05 -2.83 12.24
N ILE A 118 -6.18 -1.83 12.50
CA ILE A 118 -4.80 -1.84 12.01
C ILE A 118 -4.07 -3.08 12.52
N GLY A 119 -4.23 -3.43 13.81
CA GLY A 119 -3.64 -4.64 14.38
C GLY A 119 -4.04 -5.91 13.62
N CYS A 120 -5.34 -6.09 13.38
CA CYS A 120 -5.85 -7.19 12.57
C CYS A 120 -5.34 -7.16 11.12
N LEU A 121 -5.34 -5.99 10.48
CA LEU A 121 -4.90 -5.81 9.10
C LEU A 121 -3.42 -6.17 8.92
N LEU A 122 -2.56 -5.71 9.82
CA LEU A 122 -1.13 -6.04 9.81
C LEU A 122 -0.89 -7.52 10.10
N GLY A 123 -1.64 -8.10 11.04
CA GLY A 123 -1.60 -9.53 11.33
C GLY A 123 -1.96 -10.39 10.11
N VAL A 124 -3.04 -10.04 9.40
CA VAL A 124 -3.45 -10.72 8.16
C VAL A 124 -2.40 -10.56 7.06
N LYS A 125 -1.83 -9.36 6.88
CA LYS A 125 -0.76 -9.12 5.90
C LYS A 125 0.47 -9.97 6.20
N TYR A 126 0.90 -10.02 7.46
CA TYR A 126 2.03 -10.83 7.89
C TYR A 126 1.77 -12.31 7.65
N ALA A 127 0.66 -12.84 8.15
CA ALA A 127 0.30 -14.25 7.96
C ALA A 127 0.19 -14.63 6.48
N GLY A 128 -0.40 -13.75 5.67
CA GLY A 128 -0.53 -13.92 4.22
C GLY A 128 0.82 -13.95 3.50
N VAL A 129 1.77 -13.08 3.84
CA VAL A 129 3.13 -13.14 3.27
C VAL A 129 3.89 -14.37 3.78
N HIS A 130 3.69 -14.74 5.04
CA HIS A 130 4.44 -15.82 5.68
C HIS A 130 4.08 -17.21 5.16
N VAL A 131 2.79 -17.45 4.87
CA VAL A 131 2.32 -18.74 4.35
C VAL A 131 2.75 -19.00 2.90
N ILE A 132 3.11 -17.96 2.15
CA ILE A 132 3.52 -18.11 0.75
C ILE A 132 4.91 -18.73 0.70
N PRO A 133 5.09 -19.85 -0.03
CA PRO A 133 6.38 -20.51 -0.14
C PRO A 133 7.47 -19.57 -0.68
N ALA A 134 8.66 -19.67 -0.10
CA ALA A 134 9.88 -19.03 -0.60
C ALA A 134 10.38 -19.72 -1.89
N GLY A 135 9.52 -19.82 -2.90
CA GLY A 135 9.85 -20.41 -4.20
C GLY A 135 10.82 -19.53 -5.01
N ALA A 136 11.52 -20.16 -5.96
CA ALA A 136 12.25 -19.43 -6.99
C ALA A 136 11.29 -18.69 -7.93
N TRP A 137 11.76 -17.61 -8.58
CA TRP A 137 10.96 -16.75 -9.48
C TRP A 137 10.21 -17.50 -10.60
N LEU A 138 10.61 -18.74 -10.93
CA LEU A 138 10.14 -19.52 -12.09
C LEU A 138 9.72 -20.95 -11.72
N THR A 139 9.18 -21.19 -10.52
CA THR A 139 8.44 -22.44 -10.28
C THR A 139 7.04 -22.32 -10.90
N PRO A 140 6.59 -23.27 -11.73
CA PRO A 140 5.25 -23.26 -12.36
C PRO A 140 4.07 -23.23 -11.38
N ASP A 141 4.32 -23.48 -10.10
CA ASP A 141 3.31 -23.43 -9.05
C ASP A 141 2.81 -21.99 -8.85
N ALA A 142 1.51 -21.82 -9.04
CA ALA A 142 0.83 -20.56 -9.39
C ALA A 142 0.87 -19.40 -8.37
N LEU A 143 1.65 -19.48 -7.28
CA LEU A 143 1.89 -18.34 -6.40
C LEU A 143 3.19 -18.52 -5.58
N ASN A 144 4.30 -17.97 -6.05
CA ASN A 144 5.54 -17.87 -5.28
C ASN A 144 5.66 -16.49 -4.60
N LYS A 145 6.45 -16.40 -3.52
CA LYS A 145 6.62 -15.15 -2.74
C LYS A 145 7.04 -13.95 -3.60
N PRO A 146 8.01 -14.06 -4.54
CA PRO A 146 8.34 -12.95 -5.43
C PRO A 146 7.14 -12.45 -6.27
N ALA A 147 6.38 -13.36 -6.89
CA ALA A 147 5.20 -13.00 -7.69
C ALA A 147 4.13 -12.33 -6.81
N ALA A 148 3.89 -12.85 -5.60
CA ALA A 148 2.94 -12.25 -4.68
C ALA A 148 3.36 -10.83 -4.26
N LEU A 149 4.63 -10.64 -3.88
CA LEU A 149 5.16 -9.32 -3.52
C LEU A 149 5.14 -8.33 -4.68
N LEU A 150 5.33 -8.80 -5.91
CA LEU A 150 5.26 -7.96 -7.12
C LEU A 150 3.82 -7.55 -7.46
N LEU A 151 2.88 -8.49 -7.43
CA LEU A 151 1.52 -8.29 -7.92
C LEU A 151 0.59 -7.68 -6.87
N MET A 152 0.76 -7.99 -5.58
CA MET A 152 -0.15 -7.50 -4.53
C MET A 152 -0.29 -5.96 -4.51
N PRO A 153 0.77 -5.14 -4.67
CA PRO A 153 0.61 -3.70 -4.57
C PRO A 153 -0.03 -3.13 -5.84
N ALA A 154 0.20 -3.75 -7.01
CA ALA A 154 -0.44 -3.40 -8.27
C ALA A 154 -1.94 -3.69 -8.25
N LEU A 155 -2.33 -4.90 -7.83
CA LEU A 155 -3.74 -5.30 -7.72
C LEU A 155 -4.50 -4.43 -6.72
N GLY A 156 -3.91 -4.13 -5.56
CA GLY A 156 -4.54 -3.26 -4.55
C GLY A 156 -4.78 -1.84 -5.06
N ARG A 157 -3.90 -1.32 -5.91
CA ARG A 157 -4.01 0.02 -6.52
C ARG A 157 -4.96 0.03 -7.72
N TRP A 158 -5.05 -1.09 -8.44
CA TRP A 158 -6.03 -1.25 -9.50
C TRP A 158 -7.47 -1.32 -8.96
N ALA A 159 -7.68 -2.00 -7.82
CA ALA A 159 -8.98 -2.04 -7.16
C ALA A 159 -9.52 -0.64 -6.84
N GLN A 160 -8.64 0.33 -6.52
CA GLN A 160 -9.04 1.72 -6.28
C GLN A 160 -9.64 2.38 -7.52
N THR A 161 -9.06 2.13 -8.70
CA THR A 161 -9.55 2.75 -9.93
C THR A 161 -10.91 2.20 -10.33
N LEU A 162 -11.21 0.93 -10.00
CA LEU A 162 -12.51 0.31 -10.23
C LEU A 162 -13.59 0.82 -9.26
N ALA A 163 -13.21 1.23 -8.05
CA ALA A 163 -14.15 1.75 -7.06
C ALA A 163 -14.58 3.21 -7.33
N THR A 164 -13.83 3.94 -8.16
CA THR A 164 -14.05 5.36 -8.46
C THR A 164 -14.52 5.66 -9.88
N GLY A 165 -14.65 4.63 -10.73
CA GLY A 165 -15.14 4.72 -12.11
C GLY A 165 -16.57 4.21 -12.23
#